data_AF-A0A2M8WQ45-F1
#
_entry.id   AF-A0A2M8WQ45-F1
#
_cell.length_a   1.000
_cell.length_b   1.000
_cell.length_c   1.000
_cell.angle_alpha   90.00
_cell.angle_beta   90.00
_cell.angle_gamma   90.00
#
_symmetry.space_group_name_H-M   'P 1'
#
loop_
_entity.id
_entity.type
_entity.pdbx_description
1 polymer ?
#
loop_
_entity_poly.entity_id
_entity_poly.type
_entity_poly.pdbx_seq_one_letter_code
_entity_poly.pdbx_strand_id
1 'polypeptide(L)' 'MNETEPGTVLWFALQADDTLAIFDILADNSGREAHFAGQVAGLLNDKASELVSGGWDDGVVANVHNFDVLAIK' A
#
# COMPACT_ATOMS: atom_id res chain seq x y z
N MET A 1 5.62 8.23 -7.12
CA MET A 1 6.58 7.42 -6.36
C MET A 1 7.88 8.18 -6.16
N ASN A 2 8.95 8.06 -6.98
CA ASN A 2 10.25 8.68 -6.63
C ASN A 2 10.24 10.17 -6.24
N GLU A 3 9.38 11.00 -6.83
CA GLU A 3 9.29 12.43 -6.49
C GLU A 3 8.37 12.74 -5.30
N THR A 4 7.34 11.91 -5.07
CA THR A 4 6.28 12.17 -4.09
C THR A 4 6.41 11.32 -2.83
N GLU A 5 7.03 10.16 -2.96
CA GLU A 5 7.19 9.10 -1.97
C GLU A 5 8.60 8.48 -2.17
N PRO A 6 9.67 9.25 -1.91
CA PRO A 6 11.05 8.82 -2.20
C PRO A 6 11.49 7.60 -1.37
N GLY A 7 10.76 7.26 -0.30
CA GLY A 7 11.00 6.09 0.53
C GLY A 7 10.45 4.78 -0.07
N THR A 8 9.64 4.84 -1.12
CA THR A 8 9.16 3.65 -1.84
C THR A 8 10.15 3.26 -2.92
N VAL A 9 10.90 2.19 -2.66
CA VAL A 9 11.97 1.73 -3.55
C VAL A 9 11.48 0.80 -4.65
N LEU A 10 10.34 0.15 -4.45
CA LEU A 10 9.68 -0.71 -5.43
C LEU A 10 8.18 -0.78 -5.16
N TRP A 11 7.37 -0.82 -6.21
CA TRP A 11 5.91 -0.94 -6.10
C TRP A 11 5.35 -1.84 -7.20
N PHE A 12 4.33 -2.62 -6.87
CA PHE A 12 3.55 -3.40 -7.81
C PHE A 12 2.05 -3.35 -7.47
N ALA A 13 1.21 -3.32 -8.50
CA ALA A 13 -0.17 -3.79 -8.39
C ALA A 13 -0.22 -5.28 -8.74
N LEU A 14 -0.91 -6.06 -7.93
CA LEU A 14 -1.11 -7.49 -8.09
C LEU A 14 -2.60 -7.77 -8.29
N GLN A 15 -2.92 -8.80 -9.07
CA GLN A 15 -4.27 -9.33 -9.21
C GLN A 15 -4.24 -10.86 -9.13
N ALA A 16 -5.18 -11.41 -8.37
CA ALA A 16 -5.48 -12.83 -8.33
C ALA A 16 -7.01 -12.99 -8.32
N ASP A 17 -7.57 -13.46 -9.44
CA ASP A 17 -9.00 -13.47 -9.70
C ASP A 17 -9.63 -12.08 -9.47
N ASP A 18 -10.63 -11.99 -8.58
CA ASP A 18 -11.30 -10.74 -8.20
C ASP A 18 -10.59 -10.01 -7.04
N THR A 19 -9.44 -10.51 -6.57
CA THR A 19 -8.65 -9.86 -5.52
C THR A 19 -7.55 -9.00 -6.12
N LEU A 20 -7.47 -7.75 -5.66
CA LEU A 20 -6.43 -6.80 -6.01
C LEU A 20 -5.56 -6.54 -4.78
N ALA A 21 -4.25 -6.36 -4.99
CA ALA A 21 -3.33 -5.99 -3.93
C ALA A 21 -2.29 -4.97 -4.42
N ILE A 22 -1.80 -4.18 -3.48
CA ILE A 22 -0.65 -3.31 -3.65
C ILE A 22 0.50 -3.93 -2.85
N PHE A 23 1.67 -4.08 -3.48
CA PHE A 23 2.89 -4.56 -2.82
C PHE A 23 4.00 -3.52 -2.97
N ASP A 24 4.44 -3.00 -1.82
CA ASP A 24 5.47 -1.99 -1.70
C ASP A 24 6.70 -2.56 -1.00
N ILE A 25 7.89 -2.22 -1.53
CA ILE A 25 9.14 -2.32 -0.80
C ILE A 25 9.57 -0.90 -0.44
N LEU A 26 9.81 -0.69 0.85
CA LEU A 26 10.13 0.61 1.41
C LEU A 26 11.52 0.58 2.03
N ALA A 27 12.23 1.71 1.96
CA ALA A 27 13.59 1.83 2.46
C ALA A 27 13.67 1.59 3.98
N ASP A 28 12.68 2.08 4.72
CA ASP A 28 12.58 1.97 6.18
C ASP A 28 11.16 2.27 6.70
N ASN A 29 11.00 2.31 8.02
CA ASN A 29 9.74 2.64 8.68
C ASN A 29 9.24 4.06 8.39
N SER A 30 10.14 5.04 8.24
CA SER A 30 9.74 6.42 7.93
C SER A 30 9.19 6.51 6.51
N GLY A 31 9.77 5.78 5.57
CA GLY A 31 9.22 5.61 4.21
C GLY A 31 7.81 5.01 4.23
N ARG A 32 7.55 4.06 5.13
CA ARG A 32 6.21 3.47 5.32
C ARG A 32 5.18 4.45 5.84
N GLU A 33 5.53 5.20 6.87
CA GLU A 33 4.64 6.22 7.42
C GLU A 33 4.32 7.29 6.36
N ALA A 34 5.34 7.72 5.61
CA ALA A 34 5.18 8.69 4.53
C ALA A 34 4.29 8.17 3.39
N HIS A 35 4.48 6.91 2.97
CA HIS A 35 3.66 6.27 1.94
C HIS A 35 2.19 6.15 2.38
N PHE A 36 1.95 5.70 3.62
CA PHE A 36 0.58 5.54 4.13
C PHE A 36 -0.14 6.88 4.34
N ALA A 37 0.60 7.95 4.63
CA ALA A 37 0.08 9.32 4.64
C ALA A 37 0.04 9.99 3.24
N GLY A 38 0.46 9.25 2.21
CA GLY A 38 0.66 9.74 0.85
C GLY A 38 -0.62 9.86 0.04
N GLN A 39 -0.46 10.43 -1.16
CA GLN A 39 -1.58 10.68 -2.09
C GLN A 39 -2.26 9.39 -2.54
N VAL A 40 -1.52 8.28 -2.69
CA VAL A 40 -2.10 7.00 -3.11
C VAL A 40 -3.05 6.45 -2.05
N ALA A 41 -2.63 6.39 -0.79
CA ALA A 41 -3.47 5.96 0.32
C ALA A 41 -4.68 6.89 0.50
N GLY A 42 -4.50 8.21 0.36
CA GLY A 42 -5.59 9.18 0.40
C GLY A 42 -6.65 8.94 -0.69
N LEU A 43 -6.23 8.79 -1.94
CA LEU A 43 -7.15 8.52 -3.06
C LEU A 43 -7.84 7.16 -2.93
N LEU A 44 -7.14 6.14 -2.40
CA LEU A 44 -7.74 4.85 -2.13
C LEU A 44 -8.81 4.97 -1.03
N ASN A 45 -8.54 5.69 0.06
CA ASN A 45 -9.51 5.95 1.12
C ASN A 45 -10.77 6.63 0.57
N ASP A 46 -10.60 7.70 -0.23
CA ASP A 46 -11.69 8.45 -0.85
C ASP A 46 -12.61 7.57 -1.73
N LYS A 47 -12.08 6.46 -2.26
CA LYS A 47 -12.80 5.52 -3.13
C LYS A 47 -13.15 4.19 -2.48
N ALA A 48 -12.65 3.91 -1.28
CA ALA A 48 -12.74 2.58 -0.69
C ALA A 48 -14.20 2.17 -0.46
N SER A 49 -15.07 3.09 -0.04
CA SER A 49 -16.50 2.80 0.19
C SER A 49 -17.27 2.40 -1.08
N GLU A 50 -16.76 2.76 -2.26
CA GLU A 50 -17.36 2.42 -3.56
C GLU A 50 -16.74 1.16 -4.17
N LEU A 51 -15.41 1.00 -4.03
CA LEU A 51 -14.63 0.03 -4.79
C LEU A 51 -14.17 -1.19 -3.99
N VAL A 52 -14.17 -1.12 -2.65
CA VAL A 52 -13.59 -2.17 -1.78
C VAL A 52 -14.67 -2.71 -0.84
N SER A 53 -14.85 -4.02 -0.83
CA SER A 53 -15.73 -4.67 0.15
C SER A 53 -15.22 -4.40 1.57
N GLY A 54 -16.08 -3.86 2.44
CA GLY A 54 -15.68 -3.42 3.79
C GLY A 54 -15.11 -2.00 3.85
N GLY A 55 -14.98 -1.30 2.72
CA GLY A 55 -14.51 0.09 2.69
C GLY A 55 -13.07 0.26 3.18
N TRP A 56 -12.77 1.42 3.74
CA TRP A 56 -11.40 1.75 4.18
C TRP A 56 -10.98 0.92 5.39
N ASP A 57 -11.73 0.93 6.48
CA ASP A 57 -11.31 0.30 7.74
C ASP A 57 -11.37 -1.24 7.67
N ASP A 58 -12.52 -1.82 7.30
CA ASP A 58 -12.72 -3.27 7.30
C ASP A 58 -12.25 -3.96 6.01
N GLY A 59 -12.03 -3.20 4.94
CA GLY A 59 -11.57 -3.70 3.64
C GLY A 59 -10.08 -3.46 3.40
N VAL A 60 -9.64 -2.20 3.45
CA VAL A 60 -8.24 -1.85 3.17
C VAL A 60 -7.35 -2.05 4.40
N VAL A 61 -7.60 -1.31 5.48
CA VAL A 61 -6.73 -1.28 6.68
C VAL A 61 -6.66 -2.64 7.36
N ALA A 62 -7.78 -3.35 7.48
CA ALA A 62 -7.84 -4.69 8.05
C ALA A 62 -6.96 -5.73 7.31
N ASN A 63 -6.62 -5.47 6.04
CA ASN A 63 -5.82 -6.36 5.20
C ASN A 63 -4.40 -5.82 4.90
N VAL A 64 -3.95 -4.79 5.62
CA VAL A 64 -2.55 -4.33 5.53
C VAL A 64 -1.63 -5.29 6.28
N HIS A 65 -0.65 -5.83 5.58
CA HIS A 65 0.36 -6.72 6.14
C HIS A 65 1.76 -6.13 5.95
N ASN A 66 2.53 -6.07 7.04
CA ASN A 66 3.91 -5.60 7.04
C ASN A 66 4.87 -6.77 7.20
N PHE A 67 5.94 -6.80 6.40
CA PHE A 67 6.95 -7.84 6.42
C PHE A 67 8.35 -7.21 6.41
N ASP A 68 9.29 -7.86 7.10
CA ASP A 68 10.71 -7.52 7.01
C ASP A 68 11.38 -8.36 5.93
N VAL A 69 12.14 -7.71 5.04
CA VAL A 69 12.98 -8.40 4.06
C VAL A 69 14.31 -8.78 4.73
N LEU A 70 14.46 -10.05 5.07
CA LEU A 70 15.67 -10.55 5.75
C LEU A 70 16.82 -10.88 4.80
N ALA A 71 16.54 -11.17 3.53
CA ALA A 71 17.53 -11.49 2.52
C ALA A 71 17.01 -11.22 1.10
N ILE A 72 17.92 -10.84 0.20
CA ILE A 72 17.69 -10.70 -1.25
C ILE A 72 18.87 -11.37 -1.98
N LYS A 73 18.67 -11.81 -3.23
CA LYS A 73 19.71 -12.42 -4.06
C LYS A 73 20.21 -11.44 -5.12
#